data_AF-A0A1Q8QR89-F1
#
_entry.id   AF-A0A1Q8QR89-F1
#
_cell.length_a   1.000
_cell.length_b   1.000
_cell.length_c   1.000
_cell.angle_alpha   90.00
_cell.angle_beta   90.00
_cell.angle_gamma   90.00
#
_symmetry.space_group_name_H-M   'P 1'
#
loop_
_entity.id
_entity.type
_entity.pdbx_description
1 polymer ?
#
loop_
_entity_poly.entity_id
_entity_poly.type
_entity_poly.pdbx_seq_one_letter_code
_entity_poly.pdbx_strand_id
1 'polypeptide(L)' 'MPKIEIELKKEVREVLVENLKRYFWNERNEELSNLGAKILLDFIVNDIGPGKFGRT' A
#
# COMPACT_ATOMS: atom_id res chain seq x y z
N MET A 1 -12.55 -11.48 -14.32
CA MET A 1 -13.09 -10.85 -13.10
C MET A 1 -12.91 -9.35 -13.24
N PRO A 2 -13.91 -8.50 -12.93
CA PRO A 2 -13.69 -7.06 -12.97
C PRO A 2 -12.62 -6.68 -11.94
N LYS A 3 -11.58 -5.97 -12.39
CA LYS A 3 -10.56 -5.41 -11.51
C LYS A 3 -11.20 -4.23 -10.80
N ILE A 4 -11.43 -4.33 -9.50
CA ILE A 4 -11.89 -3.20 -8.69
C ILE A 4 -10.67 -2.33 -8.42
N GLU A 5 -10.59 -1.20 -9.11
CA GLU A 5 -9.50 -0.25 -8.91
C GLU A 5 -9.84 0.61 -7.68
N ILE A 6 -9.08 0.42 -6.60
CA ILE A 6 -9.23 1.24 -5.39
C ILE A 6 -8.49 2.54 -5.63
N GLU A 7 -9.22 3.61 -5.92
CA GLU A 7 -8.61 4.93 -6.10
C GLU A 7 -8.43 5.65 -4.76
N LEU A 8 -7.18 5.70 -4.29
CA LEU A 8 -6.79 6.43 -3.09
C LEU A 8 -6.46 7.88 -3.41
N LYS A 9 -6.96 8.81 -2.60
CA LYS A 9 -6.54 10.22 -2.61
C LYS A 9 -5.02 10.33 -2.43
N LYS A 10 -4.40 11.34 -3.04
CA LYS A 10 -2.95 11.54 -3.02
C LYS A 10 -2.39 11.62 -1.59
N GLU A 11 -3.07 12.35 -0.71
CA GLU A 11 -2.65 12.54 0.68
C GLU A 11 -2.68 11.22 1.45
N VAL A 12 -3.68 10.37 1.18
CA VAL A 12 -3.80 9.03 1.77
C VAL A 12 -2.67 8.13 1.28
N ARG A 13 -2.33 8.18 -0.01
CA ARG A 13 -1.19 7.42 -0.56
C ARG A 13 0.13 7.82 0.11
N GLU A 14 0.37 9.11 0.29
CA GLU A 14 1.59 9.61 0.95
C GLU A 14 1.70 9.12 2.40
N VAL A 15 0.61 9.17 3.16
CA VAL A 15 0.56 8.63 4.52
C VAL A 15 0.85 7.12 4.54
N LEU A 16 0.25 6.35 3.63
CA LEU A 16 0.44 4.91 3.57
C LEU A 16 1.87 4.52 3.18
N VAL A 17 2.51 5.29 2.28
CA VAL A 17 3.93 5.12 1.95
C VAL A 17 4.80 5.30 3.19
N GLU A 18 4.59 6.36 3.97
CA GLU A 18 5.37 6.58 5.20
C GLU A 18 5.09 5.53 6.28
N ASN A 19 3.85 5.01 6.36
CA ASN A 19 3.52 3.92 7.25
C ASN A 19 4.25 2.61 6.88
N LEU A 20 4.33 2.28 5.59
CA LEU A 20 5.09 1.12 5.12
C LEU A 20 6.57 1.24 5.49
N LYS A 21 7.17 2.42 5.25
CA LYS A 21 8.57 2.68 5.61
C LYS A 21 8.80 2.52 7.11
N ARG A 22 7.91 3.08 7.93
CA ARG A 22 7.97 2.96 9.39
C ARG A 22 7.84 1.52 9.88
N TYR A 23 6.95 0.74 9.28
CA TYR A 23 6.78 -0.67 9.60
C TYR A 23 8.08 -1.46 9.33
N PHE A 24 8.68 -1.27 8.15
CA PHE A 24 9.94 -1.95 7.81
C PHE A 24 11.07 -1.57 8.78
N TRP A 25 11.18 -0.29 9.13
CA TRP A 25 12.16 0.16 10.10
C TRP A 25 11.95 -0.47 11.48
N ASN A 26 10.73 -0.41 12.01
CA ASN A 26 10.45 -0.86 13.38
C ASN A 26 10.43 -2.38 13.54
N GLU A 27 9.81 -3.09 12.60
CA GLU A 27 9.52 -4.52 12.73
C GLU A 27 10.58 -5.41 12.09
N ARG A 28 11.33 -4.86 11.12
CA ARG A 28 12.31 -5.62 10.35
C ARG A 28 13.72 -5.08 10.48
N ASN A 29 13.91 -3.92 11.12
CA ASN A 29 15.18 -3.21 11.15
C ASN A 29 15.78 -3.04 9.73
N GLU A 30 14.89 -2.81 8.75
CA GLU A 30 15.21 -2.66 7.33
C GLU A 30 14.75 -1.29 6.84
N GLU A 31 15.57 -0.62 6.02
CA GLU A 31 15.14 0.60 5.33
C GLU A 31 14.34 0.24 4.07
N LEU A 32 13.12 0.77 3.96
CA LEU A 32 12.34 0.71 2.74
C LEU A 32 12.45 2.04 1.99
N SER A 33 12.97 2.01 0.77
CA SER A 33 13.07 3.22 -0.06
C SER A 33 11.70 3.76 -0.42
N ASN A 34 11.61 5.06 -0.70
CA ASN A 34 10.37 5.71 -1.12
C ASN A 34 9.77 5.07 -2.39
N LEU A 35 10.62 4.68 -3.35
CA LEU A 35 10.18 3.98 -4.56
C LEU A 35 9.67 2.58 -4.23
N GLY A 36 10.39 1.83 -3.38
CA GLY A 36 9.98 0.50 -2.94
C GLY A 36 8.62 0.51 -2.21
N ALA A 37 8.42 1.48 -1.32
CA ALA A 37 7.16 1.67 -0.61
C ALA A 37 5.99 1.99 -1.54
N LYS A 38 6.20 2.81 -2.58
CA LYS A 38 5.17 3.10 -3.59
C LYS A 38 4.79 1.88 -4.41
N ILE A 39 5.78 1.13 -4.91
CA ILE A 39 5.55 -0.11 -5.67
C ILE A 39 4.82 -1.15 -4.80
N LEU A 40 5.22 -1.29 -3.54
CA LEU A 40 4.56 -2.20 -2.60
C LEU A 40 3.11 -1.79 -2.31
N LEU A 41 2.86 -0.48 -2.12
CA LEU A 41 1.52 0.03 -1.94
C LEU A 41 0.65 -0.24 -3.17
N ASP A 42 1.17 -0.01 -4.38
CA ASP A 42 0.44 -0.28 -5.63
C ASP A 42 0.12 -1.78 -5.78
N PHE A 43 1.03 -2.68 -5.41
CA PHE A 43 0.77 -4.13 -5.36
C PHE A 43 -0.36 -4.46 -4.38
N ILE A 44 -0.31 -3.92 -3.16
CA ILE A 44 -1.35 -4.16 -2.14
C ILE A 44 -2.72 -3.65 -2.63
N VAL A 45 -2.77 -2.45 -3.18
CA VAL A 45 -4.03 -1.79 -3.58
C VAL A 45 -4.63 -2.45 -4.82
N ASN A 46 -3.81 -2.80 -5.81
CA ASN A 46 -4.29 -3.25 -7.12
C ASN A 46 -4.39 -4.77 -7.26
N ASP A 47 -3.57 -5.53 -6.54
CA ASP A 47 -3.50 -6.98 -6.67
C ASP A 47 -4.13 -7.71 -5.47
N ILE A 48 -4.11 -7.12 -4.26
CA ILE A 48 -4.70 -7.72 -3.05
C ILE A 48 -6.05 -7.08 -2.68
N GLY A 49 -6.14 -5.74 -2.73
CA GLY A 49 -7.31 -4.94 -2.35
C GLY A 49 -8.65 -5.30 -3.01
N PRO A 50 -8.70 -5.63 -4.32
CA PRO A 50 -9.97 -5.95 -5.01
C PRO A 50 -10.67 -7.20 -4.45
N GLY A 51 -9.94 -8.05 -3.72
CA GLY A 51 -10.44 -9.32 -3.22
C GLY A 51 -11.29 -9.25 -1.94
N LYS A 52 -11.21 -8.18 -1.14
CA LYS A 52 -11.83 -8.17 0.22
C LYS A 52 -12.49 -6.87 0.70
N PHE A 53 -12.35 -5.72 0.05
CA PHE A 53 -12.84 -4.45 0.61
C PHE A 53 -14.33 -4.10 0.35
N GLY A 54 -15.15 -5.06 -0.13
CA GLY A 54 -16.53 -4.78 -0.59
C GLY A 54 -17.61 -5.79 -0.20
N ARG A 55 -17.40 -6.61 0.85
CA ARG A 55 -18.43 -7.53 1.37
C ARG A 55 -18.38 -7.64 2.90
N THR A 56 -18.69 -6.54 3.60
CA THR A 56 -19.11 -6.55 5.02
C THR A 56 -20.06 -5.40 5.24
#